data_AF-A0A522MJ22-F1
#
_entry.id   AF-A0A522MJ22-F1
#
_cell.length_a   1.000
_cell.length_b   1.000
_cell.length_c   1.000
_cell.angle_alpha   90.00
_cell.angle_beta   90.00
_cell.angle_gamma   90.00
#
_symmetry.space_group_name_H-M   'P 1'
#
loop_
_entity.id
_entity.type
_entity.pdbx_description
1 polymer ?
#
loop_
_entity_poly.entity_id
_entity_poly.type
_entity_poly.pdbx_seq_one_letter_code
_entity_poly.pdbx_strand_id
1 'polypeptide(L)'
;MPADKLGRYMTSPLFLERAKATVEKAVRELEAKGIQPVYRDRETGRLVGNGRRYRINLPDPDVQAAVLHLFSDGTHGDLMDRLVVFASTDHGARQVSDATRAVAGALLLAKTAIPHEATAFSQTVHDQMASVRPYPELVELARLLIEAERATRDDAFRDRNVIPDALFEGRIETINEALSQ
;
A
#
# COMPACT_ATOMS: atom_id res chain seq x y z
N MET A 1 -28.99 -30.59 16.09
CA MET A 1 -28.74 -30.53 14.63
C MET A 1 -27.39 -31.18 14.35
N PRO A 2 -27.19 -31.93 13.25
CA PRO A 2 -25.87 -32.48 12.92
C PRO A 2 -24.89 -31.35 12.62
N ALA A 3 -23.70 -31.39 13.23
CA ALA A 3 -22.67 -30.34 13.14
C ALA A 3 -22.25 -29.97 11.70
N ASP A 4 -22.50 -30.87 10.75
CA ASP A 4 -22.02 -30.76 9.37
C ASP A 4 -23.01 -30.07 8.40
N LYS A 5 -24.22 -29.72 8.86
CA LYS A 5 -25.23 -29.05 8.00
C LYS A 5 -24.86 -27.62 7.65
N LEU A 6 -24.26 -26.89 8.59
CA LEU A 6 -23.84 -25.51 8.36
C LEU A 6 -22.66 -25.48 7.37
N GLY A 7 -21.66 -26.35 7.57
CA GLY A 7 -20.52 -26.47 6.67
C GLY A 7 -20.95 -26.77 5.23
N ARG A 8 -21.83 -27.76 5.03
CA ARG A 8 -22.38 -28.07 3.69
C ARG A 8 -23.23 -26.97 3.10
N TYR A 9 -23.98 -26.23 3.92
CA TYR A 9 -24.74 -25.08 3.42
C TYR A 9 -23.80 -23.96 2.97
N MET A 10 -22.78 -23.63 3.77
CA MET A 10 -21.79 -22.59 3.44
C MET A 10 -21.00 -22.88 2.16
N THR A 11 -20.76 -24.15 1.84
CA THR A 11 -20.10 -24.55 0.58
C THR A 11 -21.07 -24.84 -0.57
N SER A 12 -22.38 -24.71 -0.33
CA SER A 12 -23.38 -25.00 -1.35
C SER A 12 -23.48 -23.89 -2.41
N PRO A 13 -23.84 -24.23 -3.66
CA PRO A 13 -24.13 -23.25 -4.71
C PRO A 13 -25.21 -22.24 -4.31
N LEU A 14 -26.21 -22.69 -3.54
CA LEU A 14 -27.32 -21.86 -3.08
C LEU A 14 -26.85 -20.76 -2.11
N PHE A 15 -25.93 -21.07 -1.20
CA PHE A 15 -25.34 -20.05 -0.34
C PHE A 15 -24.52 -19.05 -1.14
N LEU A 16 -23.73 -19.53 -2.10
CA LEU A 16 -22.93 -18.66 -2.98
C LEU A 16 -23.83 -17.69 -3.77
N GLU A 17 -24.93 -18.17 -4.34
CA GLU A 17 -25.89 -17.35 -5.07
C GLU A 17 -26.52 -16.27 -4.17
N ARG A 18 -26.96 -16.64 -2.97
CA ARG A 18 -27.54 -15.71 -1.99
C ARG A 18 -26.52 -14.69 -1.49
N ALA A 19 -25.28 -15.12 -1.24
CA ALA A 19 -24.19 -14.24 -0.85
C ALA A 19 -23.89 -13.23 -1.97
N LYS A 20 -23.78 -13.68 -3.22
CA LYS A 20 -23.59 -12.80 -4.39
C LYS A 20 -24.70 -11.76 -4.51
N ALA A 21 -25.97 -12.18 -4.46
CA ALA A 21 -27.10 -11.27 -4.54
C ALA A 21 -27.12 -10.23 -3.40
N THR A 22 -26.72 -10.65 -2.19
CA THR A 22 -26.63 -9.75 -1.03
C THR A 22 -25.51 -8.72 -1.21
N VAL A 23 -24.34 -9.17 -1.69
CA VAL A 23 -23.21 -8.29 -1.99
C VAL A 23 -23.57 -7.30 -3.10
N GLU A 24 -24.20 -7.76 -4.19
CA GLU A 24 -24.66 -6.90 -5.29
C GLU A 24 -25.64 -5.82 -4.79
N LYS A 25 -26.56 -6.18 -3.89
CA LYS A 25 -27.48 -5.21 -3.29
C LYS A 25 -26.73 -4.18 -2.45
N ALA A 26 -25.82 -4.61 -1.59
CA ALA A 26 -25.03 -3.72 -0.75
C ALA A 26 -24.16 -2.76 -1.59
N VAL A 27 -23.58 -3.26 -2.68
CA VAL A 27 -22.80 -2.47 -3.65
C VAL A 27 -23.66 -1.38 -4.27
N ARG A 28 -24.86 -1.71 -4.75
CA ARG A 28 -25.79 -0.71 -5.32
C ARG A 28 -26.18 0.37 -4.31
N GLU A 29 -26.38 -0.01 -3.04
CA GLU A 29 -26.70 0.94 -1.97
C GLU A 29 -25.53 1.87 -1.64
N LEU A 30 -24.29 1.39 -1.74
CA LEU A 30 -23.08 2.21 -1.59
C LEU A 30 -22.91 3.16 -2.77
N GLU A 31 -23.07 2.66 -4.00
CA GLU A 31 -23.00 3.47 -5.23
C GLU A 31 -24.06 4.58 -5.22
N ALA A 32 -25.28 4.28 -4.78
CA ALA A 32 -26.35 5.28 -4.62
C ALA A 32 -26.02 6.39 -3.61
N LYS A 33 -25.09 6.13 -2.68
CA LYS A 33 -24.56 7.11 -1.71
C LYS A 33 -23.29 7.81 -2.22
N GLY A 34 -22.90 7.57 -3.47
CA GLY A 34 -21.66 8.10 -4.06
C GLY A 34 -20.39 7.42 -3.54
N ILE A 35 -20.52 6.28 -2.85
CA ILE A 35 -19.39 5.49 -2.35
C ILE A 35 -19.14 4.39 -3.36
N GLN A 36 -18.04 4.47 -4.10
CA GLN A 36 -17.70 3.46 -5.10
C GLN A 36 -16.94 2.30 -4.43
N PRO A 37 -17.52 1.08 -4.34
CA PRO A 37 -16.85 -0.04 -3.70
C PRO A 37 -15.71 -0.56 -4.57
N VAL A 38 -14.54 -0.75 -3.97
CA VAL A 38 -13.37 -1.34 -4.62
C VAL A 38 -13.24 -2.80 -4.21
N TYR A 39 -13.11 -3.67 -5.20
CA TYR A 39 -12.97 -5.11 -4.97
C TYR A 39 -11.49 -5.49 -4.98
N ARG A 40 -11.08 -6.20 -3.93
CA ARG A 40 -9.75 -6.81 -3.82
C ARG A 40 -9.88 -8.30 -4.13
N ASP A 41 -9.32 -8.73 -5.25
CA ASP A 41 -9.11 -10.15 -5.50
C ASP A 41 -7.86 -10.60 -4.72
N ARG A 42 -8.08 -11.39 -3.67
CA ARG A 42 -7.02 -11.88 -2.77
C ARG A 42 -6.04 -12.84 -3.44
N GLU A 43 -6.45 -13.53 -4.49
CA GLU A 43 -5.62 -14.54 -5.16
C GLU A 43 -4.85 -13.98 -6.34
N THR A 44 -5.43 -13.03 -7.08
CA THR A 44 -4.85 -12.55 -8.34
C THR A 44 -4.23 -11.16 -8.27
N GLY A 45 -4.34 -10.46 -7.14
CA GLY A 45 -3.84 -9.11 -6.97
C GLY A 45 -4.60 -8.06 -7.79
N ARG A 46 -5.84 -8.36 -8.19
CA ARG A 46 -6.67 -7.41 -8.96
C ARG A 46 -7.29 -6.37 -8.02
N LEU A 47 -7.16 -5.11 -8.42
CA LEU A 47 -8.00 -4.01 -7.97
C LEU A 47 -9.06 -3.73 -9.04
N VAL A 48 -10.32 -3.67 -8.61
CA VAL A 48 -11.44 -3.25 -9.44
C VAL A 48 -12.07 -2.01 -8.82
N GLY A 49 -11.89 -0.84 -9.45
CA GLY A 49 -12.41 0.45 -9.01
C GLY A 49 -12.49 1.46 -10.16
N ASN A 50 -13.47 2.37 -10.14
CA ASN A 50 -13.66 3.45 -11.14
C ASN A 50 -13.72 3.00 -12.61
N GLY A 51 -14.26 1.80 -12.88
CA GLY A 51 -14.33 1.24 -14.24
C GLY A 51 -12.98 0.76 -14.82
N ARG A 52 -11.89 0.90 -14.07
CA ARG A 52 -10.55 0.42 -14.44
C ARG A 52 -10.28 -0.94 -13.79
N ARG A 53 -9.56 -1.81 -14.50
CA ARG A 53 -9.14 -3.15 -14.03
C ARG A 53 -7.63 -3.23 -14.06
N TYR A 54 -7.02 -3.29 -12.89
CA TYR A 54 -5.57 -3.35 -12.76
C TYR A 54 -5.10 -4.76 -12.44
N ARG A 55 -4.00 -5.16 -13.08
CA ARG A 55 -3.24 -6.36 -12.74
C ARG A 55 -1.76 -5.99 -12.65
N ILE A 56 -1.25 -5.97 -11.44
CA ILE A 56 0.19 -5.88 -11.16
C ILE A 56 0.61 -7.19 -10.48
N ASN A 57 1.76 -7.73 -10.87
CA ASN A 57 2.31 -8.93 -10.26
C ASN A 57 3.64 -8.58 -9.61
N LEU A 58 3.66 -8.49 -8.29
CA LEU A 58 4.87 -8.18 -7.54
C LEU A 58 5.41 -9.46 -6.89
N PRO A 59 6.74 -9.67 -6.87
CA PRO A 59 7.33 -10.89 -6.35
C PRO A 59 7.09 -11.11 -4.85
N ASP A 60 6.90 -10.02 -4.09
CA ASP A 60 6.64 -10.05 -2.66
C ASP A 60 5.13 -9.88 -2.39
N PRO A 61 4.48 -10.86 -1.72
CA PRO A 61 3.04 -10.82 -1.44
C PRO A 61 2.63 -9.73 -0.43
N ASP A 62 3.50 -9.37 0.51
CA ASP A 62 3.24 -8.34 1.51
C ASP A 62 3.36 -6.95 0.87
N VAL A 63 4.38 -6.75 0.03
CA VAL A 63 4.49 -5.55 -0.82
C VAL A 63 3.27 -5.46 -1.74
N GLN A 64 2.89 -6.56 -2.41
CA GLN A 64 1.72 -6.58 -3.26
C GLN A 64 0.46 -6.16 -2.50
N ALA A 65 0.27 -6.70 -1.28
CA ALA A 65 -0.84 -6.32 -0.43
C ALA A 65 -0.83 -4.82 -0.08
N ALA A 66 0.33 -4.27 0.29
CA ALA A 66 0.49 -2.87 0.67
C ALA A 66 0.23 -1.92 -0.52
N VAL A 67 0.85 -2.18 -1.67
CA VAL A 67 0.64 -1.41 -2.91
C VAL A 67 -0.84 -1.46 -3.30
N LEU A 68 -1.46 -2.64 -3.35
CA LEU A 68 -2.88 -2.72 -3.71
C LEU A 68 -3.79 -2.01 -2.69
N HIS A 69 -3.46 -2.05 -1.41
CA HIS A 69 -4.20 -1.30 -0.40
C HIS A 69 -4.10 0.21 -0.63
N LEU A 70 -2.92 0.71 -0.99
CA LEU A 70 -2.67 2.13 -1.26
C LEU A 70 -3.54 2.67 -2.40
N PHE A 71 -3.81 1.86 -3.43
CA PHE A 71 -4.65 2.24 -4.57
C PHE A 71 -6.12 1.82 -4.42
N SER A 72 -6.53 1.35 -3.24
CA SER A 72 -7.87 0.79 -3.02
C SER A 72 -8.99 1.82 -2.96
N ASP A 73 -8.68 3.11 -2.87
CA ASP A 73 -9.67 4.19 -2.90
C ASP A 73 -9.99 4.67 -4.34
N GLY A 74 -9.21 4.23 -5.32
CA GLY A 74 -9.35 4.59 -6.73
C GLY A 74 -8.91 6.02 -7.08
N THR A 75 -8.30 6.77 -6.17
CA THR A 75 -7.95 8.19 -6.40
C THR A 75 -6.66 8.37 -7.20
N HIS A 76 -5.78 7.36 -7.18
CA HIS A 76 -4.45 7.40 -7.83
C HIS A 76 -4.36 6.53 -9.10
N GLY A 77 -5.42 6.47 -9.90
CA GLY A 77 -5.52 5.59 -11.07
C GLY A 77 -4.41 5.80 -12.11
N ASP A 78 -4.04 7.04 -12.40
CA ASP A 78 -3.03 7.32 -13.44
C ASP A 78 -1.62 6.86 -13.04
N LEU A 79 -1.28 6.93 -11.75
CA LEU A 79 -0.04 6.34 -11.24
C LEU A 79 -0.09 4.82 -11.30
N MET A 80 -1.24 4.23 -10.94
CA MET A 80 -1.43 2.78 -11.05
C MET A 80 -1.25 2.28 -12.49
N ASP A 81 -1.75 3.03 -13.48
CA ASP A 81 -1.55 2.73 -14.90
C ASP A 81 -0.06 2.72 -15.27
N ARG A 82 0.71 3.73 -14.84
CA ARG A 82 2.17 3.78 -15.06
C ARG A 82 2.90 2.65 -14.34
N LEU A 83 2.55 2.36 -13.09
CA LEU A 83 3.17 1.29 -12.31
C LEU A 83 2.90 -0.09 -12.91
N VAL A 84 1.70 -0.35 -13.45
CA VAL A 84 1.39 -1.60 -14.15
C VAL A 84 2.25 -1.75 -15.41
N VAL A 85 2.42 -0.68 -16.18
CA VAL A 85 3.31 -0.70 -17.36
C VAL A 85 4.76 -0.91 -16.94
N PHE A 86 5.22 -0.21 -15.91
CA PHE A 86 6.59 -0.33 -15.39
C PHE A 86 6.88 -1.75 -14.85
N ALA A 87 5.98 -2.30 -14.06
CA ALA A 87 6.07 -3.64 -13.49
C ALA A 87 5.66 -4.77 -14.46
N SER A 88 5.49 -4.47 -15.74
CA SER A 88 5.20 -5.50 -16.76
C SER A 88 6.39 -6.42 -17.03
N THR A 89 7.60 -6.03 -16.61
CA THR A 89 8.82 -6.82 -16.67
C THR A 89 9.21 -7.33 -15.27
N ASP A 90 9.89 -8.48 -15.21
CA ASP A 90 10.43 -9.00 -13.94
C ASP A 90 11.35 -8.00 -13.24
N HIS A 91 12.13 -7.25 -14.02
CA HIS A 91 13.01 -6.21 -13.48
C HIS A 91 12.22 -5.06 -12.87
N GLY A 92 11.26 -4.48 -13.59
CA GLY A 92 10.42 -3.40 -13.08
C GLY A 92 9.57 -3.83 -11.88
N ALA A 93 9.04 -5.05 -11.88
CA ALA A 93 8.30 -5.60 -10.74
C ALA A 93 9.19 -5.71 -9.48
N ARG A 94 10.44 -6.15 -9.64
CA ARG A 94 11.42 -6.15 -8.53
C ARG A 94 11.73 -4.73 -8.08
N GLN A 95 11.89 -3.77 -8.99
CA GLN A 95 12.14 -2.38 -8.63
C GLN A 95 10.99 -1.75 -7.85
N VAL A 96 9.73 -2.04 -8.19
CA VAL A 96 8.56 -1.62 -7.38
C VAL A 96 8.63 -2.23 -5.98
N SER A 97 8.94 -3.53 -5.86
CA SER A 97 9.08 -4.17 -4.56
C SER A 97 10.22 -3.59 -3.73
N ASP A 98 11.38 -3.38 -4.34
CA ASP A 98 12.56 -2.87 -3.66
C ASP A 98 12.36 -1.42 -3.23
N ALA A 99 11.74 -0.58 -4.08
CA ALA A 99 11.36 0.78 -3.71
C ALA A 99 10.37 0.82 -2.55
N THR A 100 9.33 -0.01 -2.59
CA THR A 100 8.34 -0.09 -1.50
C THR A 100 9.00 -0.48 -0.17
N ARG A 101 9.91 -1.47 -0.20
CA ARG A 101 10.66 -1.88 1.00
C ARG A 101 11.64 -0.81 1.48
N ALA A 102 12.32 -0.13 0.55
CA ALA A 102 13.25 0.95 0.90
C ALA A 102 12.53 2.08 1.63
N VAL A 103 11.35 2.48 1.14
CA VAL A 103 10.53 3.53 1.77
C VAL A 103 9.98 3.06 3.11
N ALA A 104 9.44 1.85 3.19
CA ALA A 104 8.96 1.29 4.46
C ALA A 104 10.09 1.18 5.51
N GLY A 105 11.30 0.79 5.08
CA GLY A 105 12.49 0.77 5.92
C GLY A 105 12.90 2.16 6.41
N ALA A 106 12.90 3.16 5.54
CA ALA A 106 13.18 4.55 5.90
C ALA A 106 12.16 5.11 6.91
N LEU A 107 10.86 4.81 6.71
CA LEU A 107 9.80 5.19 7.64
C LEU A 107 9.94 4.50 9.00
N LEU A 108 10.29 3.21 9.01
CA LEU A 108 10.57 2.48 10.25
C LEU A 108 11.79 3.08 10.98
N LEU A 109 12.87 3.39 10.25
CA LEU A 109 14.03 4.09 10.80
C LEU A 109 13.63 5.46 11.35
N ALA A 110 12.74 6.20 10.70
CA ALA A 110 12.27 7.47 11.21
C ALA A 110 11.58 7.33 12.58
N LYS A 111 10.87 6.22 12.79
CA LYS A 111 10.18 5.87 14.05
C LYS A 111 11.07 5.25 15.13
N THR A 112 12.27 4.76 14.80
CA THR A 112 13.06 3.89 15.71
C THR A 112 14.49 4.34 15.93
N ALA A 113 15.09 5.08 14.99
CA ALA A 113 16.49 5.48 15.09
C ALA A 113 16.71 6.39 16.31
N ILE A 114 17.79 6.14 17.04
CA ILE A 114 18.12 6.90 18.25
C ILE A 114 18.37 8.38 17.85
N PRO A 115 17.83 9.37 18.58
CA PRO A 115 17.92 10.78 18.17
C PRO A 115 19.34 11.30 17.93
N HIS A 116 20.35 10.71 18.57
CA HIS A 116 21.74 11.19 18.52
C HIS A 116 22.50 10.67 17.29
N GLU A 117 21.86 9.87 16.43
CA GLU A 117 22.43 9.27 15.22
C GLU A 117 21.91 9.93 13.93
N ALA A 118 21.61 11.23 13.97
CA ALA A 118 21.01 11.96 12.84
C ALA A 118 21.78 11.80 11.52
N THR A 119 23.12 11.86 11.56
CA THR A 119 23.95 11.70 10.36
C THR A 119 23.86 10.29 9.77
N ALA A 120 23.87 9.26 10.63
CA ALA A 120 23.75 7.87 10.18
C ALA A 120 22.35 7.61 9.60
N PHE A 121 21.31 8.20 10.19
CA PHE A 121 19.95 8.18 9.65
C PHE A 121 19.91 8.79 8.25
N SER A 122 20.36 10.04 8.07
CA SER A 122 20.32 10.73 6.78
C SER A 122 21.10 9.99 5.70
N GLN A 123 22.28 9.46 6.03
CA GLN A 123 23.08 8.65 5.09
C GLN A 123 22.34 7.38 4.67
N THR A 124 21.78 6.64 5.63
CA THR A 124 21.03 5.41 5.36
C THR A 124 19.82 5.68 4.46
N VAL A 125 19.06 6.74 4.75
CA VAL A 125 17.91 7.16 3.94
C VAL A 125 18.34 7.52 2.52
N HIS A 126 19.42 8.29 2.38
CA HIS A 126 19.94 8.68 1.07
C HIS A 126 20.34 7.45 0.23
N ASP A 127 21.02 6.48 0.84
CA ASP A 127 21.43 5.25 0.16
C ASP A 127 20.24 4.37 -0.21
N GLN A 128 19.22 4.29 0.65
CA GLN A 128 17.97 3.58 0.36
C GLN A 128 17.18 4.23 -0.78
N MET A 129 17.12 5.57 -0.84
CA MET A 129 16.36 6.28 -1.88
C MET A 129 17.11 6.33 -3.22
N ALA A 130 18.41 6.05 -3.25
CA ALA A 130 19.22 6.10 -4.46
C ALA A 130 18.70 5.22 -5.60
N SER A 131 18.11 4.06 -5.30
CA SER A 131 17.52 3.16 -6.29
C SER A 131 16.11 3.58 -6.75
N VAL A 132 15.44 4.45 -5.99
CA VAL A 132 14.08 4.93 -6.25
C VAL A 132 14.10 6.16 -7.17
N ARG A 133 15.00 7.10 -6.89
CA ARG A 133 15.15 8.39 -7.59
C ARG A 133 15.12 8.36 -9.13
N PRO A 134 15.74 7.39 -9.82
CA PRO A 134 15.80 7.41 -11.27
C PRO A 134 14.43 7.24 -11.97
N TYR A 135 13.42 6.79 -11.23
CA TYR A 135 12.13 6.37 -11.77
C TYR A 135 11.00 7.25 -11.22
N PRO A 136 10.39 8.13 -12.05
CA PRO A 136 9.34 9.05 -11.60
C PRO A 136 8.15 8.35 -10.93
N GLU A 137 7.70 7.22 -11.47
CA GLU A 137 6.62 6.40 -10.92
C GLU A 137 6.97 5.82 -9.54
N LEU A 138 8.23 5.49 -9.28
CA LEU A 138 8.67 4.98 -7.98
C LEU A 138 8.80 6.12 -6.96
N VAL A 139 9.24 7.30 -7.39
CA VAL A 139 9.26 8.51 -6.55
C VAL A 139 7.83 8.91 -6.14
N GLU A 140 6.87 8.84 -7.06
CA GLU A 140 5.47 9.14 -6.76
C GLU A 140 4.84 8.08 -5.84
N LEU A 141 5.12 6.79 -6.08
CA LEU A 141 4.73 5.70 -5.17
C LEU A 141 5.31 5.91 -3.76
N ALA A 142 6.58 6.29 -3.67
CA ALA A 142 7.24 6.56 -2.39
C ALA A 142 6.55 7.71 -1.63
N ARG A 143 6.19 8.79 -2.33
CA ARG A 143 5.45 9.92 -1.74
C ARG A 143 4.07 9.51 -1.23
N LEU A 144 3.34 8.67 -1.97
CA LEU A 144 2.05 8.15 -1.50
C LEU A 144 2.19 7.25 -0.27
N LEU A 145 3.23 6.42 -0.20
CA LEU A 145 3.50 5.62 1.00
C LEU A 145 3.79 6.50 2.22
N ILE A 146 4.57 7.58 2.03
CA ILE A 146 4.86 8.56 3.09
C ILE A 146 3.57 9.28 3.52
N GLU A 147 2.71 9.67 2.59
CA GLU A 147 1.42 10.30 2.89
C GLU A 147 0.49 9.36 3.67
N ALA A 148 0.39 8.10 3.25
CA ALA A 148 -0.38 7.08 3.94
C ALA A 148 0.14 6.86 5.37
N GLU A 149 1.46 6.88 5.56
CA GLU A 149 2.09 6.78 6.88
C GLU A 149 1.77 8.00 7.75
N ARG A 150 1.78 9.22 7.21
CA ARG A 150 1.39 10.42 7.97
C ARG A 150 -0.10 10.43 8.33
N ALA A 151 -0.94 9.84 7.50
CA ALA A 151 -2.37 9.72 7.75
C ALA A 151 -2.70 8.69 8.83
N THR A 152 -1.81 7.73 9.10
CA THR A 152 -2.01 6.77 10.18
C THR A 152 -1.80 7.43 11.55
N ARG A 153 -2.58 6.96 12.53
CA ARG A 153 -2.37 7.30 13.96
C ARG A 153 -1.64 6.17 14.69
N ASP A 154 -1.12 5.20 13.95
CA ASP A 154 -0.44 4.04 14.51
C ASP A 154 1.02 4.34 14.86
N ASP A 155 1.27 4.45 16.15
CA ASP A 155 2.60 4.62 16.74
C ASP A 155 3.16 3.34 17.34
N ALA A 156 2.70 2.16 16.91
CA ALA A 156 3.16 0.87 17.46
C ALA A 156 4.70 0.74 17.54
N PHE A 157 5.45 1.40 16.65
CA PHE A 157 6.91 1.37 16.59
C PHE A 157 7.60 2.61 17.14
N ARG A 158 6.85 3.65 17.54
CA ARG A 158 7.40 4.95 17.88
C ARG A 158 7.14 5.30 19.34
N ASP A 159 8.19 5.29 20.16
CA ASP A 159 8.12 5.85 21.50
C ASP A 159 8.17 7.38 21.43
N ARG A 160 7.03 8.05 21.65
CA ARG A 160 6.92 9.51 21.59
C ARG A 160 7.76 10.24 22.64
N ASN A 161 8.17 9.57 23.73
CA ASN A 161 9.07 10.16 24.72
C ASN A 161 10.51 10.26 24.20
N VAL A 162 10.90 9.34 23.32
CA VAL A 162 12.24 9.27 22.73
C VAL A 162 12.27 10.02 21.38
N ILE A 163 11.21 9.87 20.58
CA ILE A 163 11.08 10.46 19.25
C ILE A 163 9.83 11.34 19.23
N PRO A 164 9.95 12.63 19.59
CA PRO A 164 8.83 13.58 19.60
C PRO A 164 8.37 13.95 18.18
N ASP A 165 7.18 14.52 18.04
CA ASP A 165 6.54 14.77 16.73
C ASP A 165 7.42 15.64 15.84
N ALA A 166 8.05 16.68 16.39
CA ALA A 166 8.98 17.53 15.63
C ALA A 166 10.17 16.75 15.05
N LEU A 167 10.71 15.77 15.79
CA LEU A 167 11.82 14.96 15.30
C LEU A 167 11.36 14.00 14.20
N PHE A 168 10.18 13.38 14.38
CA PHE A 168 9.62 12.50 13.37
C PHE A 168 9.31 13.25 12.07
N GLU A 169 8.65 14.41 12.15
CA GLU A 169 8.34 15.22 10.97
C GLU A 169 9.61 15.68 10.22
N GLY A 170 10.66 16.12 10.94
CA GLY A 170 11.94 16.47 10.31
C GLY A 170 12.62 15.28 9.63
N ARG A 171 12.44 14.07 10.15
CA ARG A 171 12.91 12.83 9.50
C ARG A 171 12.09 12.49 8.25
N ILE A 172 10.78 12.73 8.26
CA ILE A 172 9.94 12.60 7.06
C ILE A 172 10.36 13.61 5.98
N GLU A 173 10.68 14.84 6.35
CA GLU A 173 11.24 15.84 5.44
C GLU A 173 12.56 15.36 4.83
N THR A 174 13.46 14.80 5.64
CA THR A 174 14.72 14.21 5.16
C THR A 174 14.50 13.12 4.11
N ILE A 175 13.49 12.25 4.29
CA ILE A 175 13.15 11.20 3.31
C ILE A 175 12.64 11.84 2.00
N ASN A 176 11.79 12.86 2.09
CA ASN A 176 11.28 13.56 0.90
C ASN A 176 12.38 14.31 0.13
N GLU A 177 13.33 14.91 0.85
CA GLU A 177 14.52 15.53 0.24
C GLU A 177 15.38 14.49 -0.47
N ALA A 178 15.64 13.34 0.16
CA ALA A 178 16.43 12.27 -0.44
C ALA A 178 15.81 11.71 -1.74
N LEU A 179 14.48 11.76 -1.88
CA LEU A 179 13.76 11.39 -3.10
C LEU A 179 13.84 12.43 -4.23
N SER A 180 14.24 13.66 -3.92
CA SER A 180 14.21 14.81 -4.85
C SER A 180 15.60 15.27 -5.30
N GLN A 181 16.67 14.68 -4.75
CA GLN A 181 18.07 14.92 -5.12
C GLN A 181 18.48 14.17 -6.38
#